data_AF-A0A2U1TE43-F1
#
_entry.id   AF-A0A2U1TE43-F1
#
_cell.length_a   1.000
_cell.length_b   1.000
_cell.length_c   1.000
_cell.angle_alpha   90.00
_cell.angle_beta   90.00
_cell.angle_gamma   90.00
#
_symmetry.space_group_name_H-M   'P 1'
#
loop_
_entity.id
_entity.type
_entity.pdbx_description
1 polymer ?
#
loop_
_entity_poly.entity_id
_entity_poly.type
_entity_poly.pdbx_seq_one_letter_code
_entity_poly.pdbx_strand_id
1 'polypeptide(L)'
;MLGNLTGLHLVIIAGVPLVVVAVVVAAVVIGIRLSRKNAPRLATSPSNPTEQIQRLAQLRDEGILTHAEYEAKRAEVLNRN
;
A
#
# COMPACT_ATOMS: atom_id res chain seq x y z
N MET A 1 25.72 44.64 -4.69
CA MET A 1 25.17 43.61 -5.59
C MET A 1 24.89 42.28 -4.85
N LEU A 2 24.34 42.33 -3.62
CA LEU A 2 24.16 41.15 -2.74
C LEU A 2 22.73 40.58 -2.73
N GLY A 3 21.80 41.17 -3.50
CA GLY A 3 20.38 40.76 -3.50
C GLY A 3 20.07 39.46 -4.25
N ASN A 4 21.03 38.89 -4.99
CA ASN A 4 20.80 37.71 -5.83
C ASN A 4 21.19 36.37 -5.16
N LEU A 5 21.85 36.40 -3.99
CA LEU A 5 22.22 35.17 -3.26
C LEU A 5 21.10 34.69 -2.34
N THR A 6 20.43 35.60 -1.63
CA THR A 6 19.40 35.23 -0.63
C THR A 6 18.17 34.59 -1.27
N GLY A 7 17.70 35.08 -2.42
CA GLY A 7 16.55 34.50 -3.12
C GLY A 7 16.84 33.11 -3.69
N LEU A 8 17.97 32.96 -4.40
CA LEU A 8 18.35 31.70 -5.03
C LEU A 8 18.68 30.61 -4.01
N HIS A 9 19.46 30.94 -2.96
CA HIS A 9 19.80 29.96 -1.93
C HIS A 9 18.57 29.52 -1.13
N LEU A 10 17.62 30.40 -0.82
CA LEU A 10 16.37 30.00 -0.17
C LEU A 10 15.54 29.06 -1.05
N VAL A 11 15.46 29.31 -2.35
CA VAL A 11 14.77 28.43 -3.30
C VAL A 11 15.45 27.06 -3.38
N ILE A 12 16.78 27.00 -3.36
CA ILE A 12 17.52 25.73 -3.36
C ILE A 12 17.34 25.00 -2.02
N ILE A 13 17.48 25.71 -0.90
CA ILE A 13 17.36 25.14 0.45
C ILE A 13 15.94 24.62 0.71
N ALA A 14 14.90 25.28 0.20
CA ALA A 14 13.51 24.84 0.35
C ALA A 14 13.08 23.83 -0.75
N GLY A 15 13.60 23.99 -1.97
CA GLY A 15 13.24 23.15 -3.11
C GLY A 15 13.86 21.76 -3.05
N VAL A 16 15.14 21.64 -2.67
CA VAL A 16 15.84 20.36 -2.56
C VAL A 16 15.15 19.40 -1.59
N PRO A 17 14.80 19.77 -0.34
CA PRO A 17 14.11 18.85 0.56
C PRO A 17 12.72 18.46 0.04
N LEU A 18 12.02 19.37 -0.65
CA LEU A 18 10.72 19.06 -1.25
C LEU A 18 10.85 18.01 -2.37
N VAL A 19 11.87 18.12 -3.23
CA VAL A 19 12.17 17.12 -4.25
C VAL A 19 12.58 15.80 -3.62
N VAL A 20 13.42 15.81 -2.59
CA VAL A 20 13.83 14.59 -1.88
C VAL A 20 12.62 13.88 -1.28
N VAL A 21 11.72 14.60 -0.62
CA VAL A 21 10.47 14.05 -0.08
C VAL A 21 9.62 13.44 -1.20
N ALA A 22 9.45 14.13 -2.32
CA ALA A 22 8.70 13.61 -3.46
C ALA A 22 9.31 12.32 -4.02
N VAL A 23 10.64 12.25 -4.13
CA VAL A 23 11.38 11.06 -4.60
C VAL A 23 11.23 9.91 -3.61
N VAL A 24 11.33 10.14 -2.31
CA VAL A 24 11.13 9.12 -1.28
C VAL A 24 9.70 8.58 -1.33
N VAL A 25 8.70 9.46 -1.40
CA VAL A 25 7.29 9.06 -1.55
C VAL A 25 7.10 8.25 -2.83
N ALA A 26 7.65 8.70 -3.96
CA ALA A 26 7.57 7.97 -5.21
C ALA A 26 8.23 6.59 -5.11
N ALA A 27 9.43 6.48 -4.51
CA ALA A 27 10.12 5.21 -4.31
C ALA A 27 9.33 4.24 -3.42
N VAL A 28 8.74 4.74 -2.32
CA VAL A 28 7.86 3.96 -1.44
C VAL A 28 6.62 3.49 -2.19
N VAL A 29 5.95 4.37 -2.94
CA VAL A 29 4.77 4.02 -3.75
C VAL A 29 5.11 3.01 -4.83
N ILE A 30 6.25 3.16 -5.50
CA ILE A 30 6.75 2.23 -6.51
C ILE A 30 7.06 0.87 -5.87
N GLY A 31 7.73 0.86 -4.71
CA GLY A 31 7.99 -0.35 -3.92
C GLY A 31 6.71 -1.07 -3.55
N ILE A 32 5.72 -0.37 -2.99
CA ILE A 32 4.41 -0.94 -2.64
C ILE A 32 3.67 -1.45 -3.89
N ARG A 33 3.71 -0.69 -5.01
CA ARG A 33 3.08 -1.08 -6.27
C ARG A 33 3.75 -2.30 -6.89
N LEU A 34 5.07 -2.42 -6.80
CA LEU A 34 5.81 -3.61 -7.25
C LEU A 34 5.51 -4.80 -6.34
N SER A 35 5.50 -4.63 -5.01
CA SER A 35 5.10 -5.68 -4.07
C SER A 35 3.66 -6.13 -4.31
N ARG A 36 2.72 -5.22 -4.62
CA ARG A 36 1.35 -5.60 -5.02
C ARG A 36 1.26 -6.26 -6.40
N LYS A 37 2.16 -5.94 -7.33
CA LYS A 37 2.23 -6.62 -8.64
C LYS A 37 2.84 -8.02 -8.53
N ASN A 38 3.71 -8.24 -7.55
CA ASN A 38 4.29 -9.54 -7.20
C ASN A 38 3.45 -10.34 -6.20
N ALA A 39 2.36 -9.79 -5.66
CA ALA A 39 1.32 -10.61 -5.08
C ALA A 39 0.89 -11.60 -6.18
N PRO A 40 1.03 -12.92 -5.96
CA PRO A 40 0.69 -13.89 -6.97
C PRO A 40 -0.75 -13.59 -7.38
N ARG A 41 -0.94 -13.25 -8.65
CA ARG A 41 -2.22 -13.40 -9.31
C ARG A 41 -2.55 -14.88 -9.27
N LEU A 42 -3.05 -15.35 -8.12
CA LEU A 42 -3.88 -16.53 -8.04
C LEU A 42 -5.15 -16.16 -8.79
N ALA A 43 -5.05 -16.33 -10.11
CA ALA A 43 -6.16 -16.49 -11.01
C ALA A 43 -7.16 -17.48 -10.43
N THR A 44 -8.34 -17.46 -11.04
CA THR A 44 -9.32 -18.55 -11.02
C THR A 44 -10.22 -18.60 -9.77
N SER A 45 -11.48 -18.24 -10.03
CA SER A 45 -12.72 -18.75 -9.43
C SER A 45 -12.72 -19.13 -7.94
N PRO A 46 -13.49 -18.43 -7.10
CA PRO A 46 -13.75 -18.87 -5.73
C PRO A 46 -14.71 -20.07 -5.74
N SER A 47 -14.23 -21.25 -6.12
CA SER A 47 -14.97 -22.51 -5.98
C SER A 47 -14.68 -23.22 -4.65
N ASN A 48 -13.59 -22.86 -3.95
CA ASN A 48 -13.26 -23.41 -2.64
C ASN A 48 -13.46 -22.38 -1.51
N PRO A 49 -14.37 -22.61 -0.54
CA PRO A 49 -14.58 -21.75 0.62
C PRO A 49 -13.32 -21.63 1.49
N THR A 50 -12.55 -22.71 1.62
CA THR A 50 -11.33 -22.77 2.42
C THR A 50 -10.26 -21.79 1.92
N GLU A 51 -10.09 -21.66 0.59
CA GLU A 51 -9.14 -20.72 0.00
C GLU A 51 -9.57 -19.25 0.20
N GLN A 52 -10.87 -18.97 0.21
CA GLN A 52 -11.39 -17.64 0.51
C GLN A 52 -11.11 -17.24 1.97
N ILE A 53 -11.29 -18.17 2.91
CA ILE A 53 -10.96 -17.95 4.33
C ILE A 53 -9.46 -17.73 4.52
N GLN A 54 -8.62 -18.47 3.77
CA GLN A 54 -7.16 -18.28 3.81
C GLN A 54 -6.74 -16.90 3.29
N ARG A 55 -7.33 -16.42 2.19
CA ARG A 55 -7.09 -15.06 1.69
C ARG A 55 -7.58 -13.99 2.68
N LEU A 56 -8.73 -14.19 3.32
CA LEU A 56 -9.23 -13.30 4.37
C LEU A 56 -8.26 -13.22 5.55
N ALA A 57 -7.65 -14.34 5.95
CA ALA A 57 -6.66 -14.38 7.02
C ALA A 57 -5.38 -13.62 6.62
N GLN A 58 -4.92 -13.80 5.39
CA GLN A 58 -3.77 -13.06 4.86
C GLN A 58 -4.01 -11.55 4.83
N LEU A 59 -5.20 -11.10 4.40
CA LEU A 59 -5.58 -9.69 4.40
C LEU A 59 -5.67 -9.07 5.80
N ARG A 60 -6.05 -9.87 6.81
CA ARG A 60 -5.99 -9.47 8.23
C ARG A 60 -4.54 -9.34 8.69
N ASP A 61 -3.69 -10.31 8.36
CA ASP A 61 -2.29 -10.33 8.79
C ASP A 61 -1.46 -9.22 8.11
N GLU A 62 -1.88 -8.77 6.93
CA GLU A 62 -1.35 -7.56 6.25
C GLU A 62 -1.89 -6.24 6.83
N GLY A 63 -2.81 -6.30 7.81
CA GLY A 63 -3.43 -5.13 8.44
C GLY A 63 -4.43 -4.38 7.55
N ILE A 64 -4.86 -4.99 6.44
CA ILE A 64 -5.86 -4.41 5.53
C ILE A 64 -7.28 -4.61 6.07
N LEU A 65 -7.52 -5.71 6.78
CA LEU A 65 -8.77 -6.00 7.46
C LEU A 65 -8.59 -5.92 8.97
N THR A 66 -9.55 -5.30 9.65
CA THR A 66 -9.65 -5.40 11.09
C THR A 66 -10.14 -6.79 11.50
N HIS A 67 -9.87 -7.19 12.75
CA HIS A 67 -10.28 -8.51 13.26
C HIS A 67 -11.80 -8.73 13.13
N ALA A 68 -12.60 -7.69 13.39
CA ALA A 68 -14.05 -7.74 13.28
C ALA A 68 -14.53 -7.96 11.83
N GLU A 69 -13.90 -7.30 10.86
CA GLU A 69 -14.24 -7.47 9.44
C GLU A 69 -13.83 -8.85 8.90
N TYR A 70 -12.71 -9.37 9.39
CA TYR A 70 -12.30 -10.75 9.10
C TYR A 70 -13.33 -11.76 9.60
N GLU A 71 -13.78 -11.64 10.86
CA GLU A 71 -14.76 -12.57 11.43
C GLU A 71 -16.12 -12.49 10.72
N ALA A 72 -16.60 -11.29 10.40
CA ALA A 72 -17.83 -11.10 9.64
C ALA A 72 -17.77 -11.78 8.26
N LYS A 73 -16.68 -11.55 7.52
CA LYS A 73 -16.49 -12.15 6.18
C LYS A 73 -16.25 -13.66 6.24
N ARG A 74 -15.55 -14.15 7.27
CA ARG A 74 -15.36 -15.59 7.48
C ARG A 74 -16.70 -16.28 7.74
N ALA A 75 -17.56 -15.69 8.57
CA ALA A 75 -18.90 -16.23 8.84
C ALA A 75 -19.78 -16.24 7.59
N GLU A 76 -19.71 -15.18 6.77
CA GLU A 76 -20.44 -15.10 5.50
C GLU A 76 -20.00 -16.19 4.52
N VAL A 77 -18.69 -16.40 4.37
CA VAL A 77 -18.12 -17.45 3.50
C VAL A 77 -18.50 -18.85 3.99
N LEU A 78 -18.51 -19.07 5.31
CA LEU A 78 -18.86 -20.36 5.90
C LEU A 78 -20.37 -20.66 5.78
N ASN A 79 -21.22 -19.64 5.84
CA ASN A 79 -22.68 -19.77 5.70
C ASN A 79 -23.12 -20.01 4.24
N ARG A 80 -22.28 -19.65 3.26
CA ARG A 80 -22.58 -19.81 1.83
C ARG A 80 -22.26 -21.21 1.28
N ASN A 81 -21.57 -22.05 2.06
CA ASN A 81 -21.18 -23.42 1.70
C ASN A 81 -22.01 -24.46 2.44
#